data_AF-A0AAW2LZI6-F1
#
_entry.id   AF-A0AAW2LZI6-F1
#
_cell.length_a   1.000
_cell.length_b   1.000
_cell.length_c   1.000
_cell.angle_alpha   90.00
_cell.angle_beta   90.00
_cell.angle_gamma   90.00
#
_symmetry.space_group_name_H-M   'P 1'
#
loop_
_entity.id
_entity.type
_entity.pdbx_description
1 polymer ?
#
loop_
_entity_poly.entity_id
_entity_poly.type
_entity_poly.pdbx_seq_one_letter_code
_entity_poly.pdbx_strand_id
1 'polypeptide(L)'
;MSFAASPLSVQFQASKPLSLRFRACAADVPDFFSPEWLETRRKRPFGPRLGFSAEEAVRYQLDALMFNDQPRPDYGIEVMYRFAGFDPFERSTYFGPFFDLGQFERFRRIFHHSSYRVLLGHRERKILSSLNVKENCFKQRVWIRGTRPEEEEVFQFTMVQRVGGSWDGYWLTESLLHDGDSFSGGVAY
;
A
#
# COMPACT_ATOMS: atom_id res chain seq x y z
N MET A 1 67.31 43.36 -30.27
CA MET A 1 66.70 44.14 -29.17
C MET A 1 65.82 43.19 -28.36
N SER A 2 66.04 43.16 -27.03
CA SER A 2 65.27 42.49 -25.95
C SER A 2 65.36 40.97 -25.80
N PHE A 3 66.07 40.42 -24.80
CA PHE A 3 65.82 40.34 -23.33
C PHE A 3 64.74 39.28 -22.99
N ALA A 4 65.11 38.11 -22.42
CA ALA A 4 65.23 37.79 -20.98
C ALA A 4 63.85 37.44 -20.36
N ALA A 5 63.63 36.57 -19.37
CA ALA A 5 64.40 35.67 -18.51
C ALA A 5 63.40 34.68 -17.83
N SER A 6 63.98 33.70 -17.14
CA SER A 6 63.49 32.68 -16.20
C SER A 6 62.07 32.75 -15.59
N PRO A 7 61.45 31.58 -15.29
CA PRO A 7 60.21 31.51 -14.51
C PRO A 7 60.49 31.63 -13.01
N LEU A 8 59.88 32.63 -12.36
CA LEU A 8 59.84 32.76 -10.90
C LEU A 8 58.67 31.95 -10.33
N SER A 9 59.00 31.13 -9.31
CA SER A 9 58.07 30.36 -8.51
C SER A 9 57.09 31.27 -7.76
N VAL A 10 55.79 31.15 -8.03
CA VAL A 10 54.75 31.76 -7.19
C VAL A 10 54.37 30.75 -6.11
N GLN A 11 54.66 31.11 -4.87
CA GLN A 11 54.35 30.33 -3.67
C GLN A 11 52.83 30.28 -3.44
N PHE A 12 52.31 29.06 -3.27
CA PHE A 12 50.98 28.78 -2.77
C PHE A 12 50.80 29.36 -1.36
N GLN A 13 49.88 30.31 -1.19
CA GLN A 13 49.25 30.57 0.11
C GLN A 13 47.95 29.77 0.18
N ALA A 14 48.04 28.58 0.76
CA ALA A 14 46.88 27.79 1.15
C ALA A 14 46.22 28.45 2.37
N SER A 15 45.04 29.05 2.20
CA SER A 15 44.18 29.44 3.31
C SER A 15 43.61 28.19 3.98
N LYS A 16 43.96 27.99 5.26
CA LYS A 16 43.43 26.92 6.13
C LYS A 16 41.99 27.23 6.59
N PRO A 17 41.23 26.19 6.98
CA PRO A 17 39.80 26.10 6.75
C PRO A 17 38.98 26.71 7.89
N LEU A 18 37.86 27.36 7.56
CA LEU A 18 36.77 27.56 8.50
C LEU A 18 35.93 26.28 8.53
N SER A 19 36.37 25.27 9.29
CA SER A 19 35.47 24.19 9.67
C SER A 19 34.46 24.76 10.68
N LEU A 20 33.30 25.18 10.19
CA LEU A 20 32.12 25.32 11.03
C LEU A 20 31.77 23.91 11.53
N ARG A 21 32.34 23.54 12.68
CA ARG A 21 31.90 22.40 13.46
C ARG A 21 30.53 22.77 14.01
N PHE A 22 29.48 22.46 13.24
CA PHE A 22 28.17 22.27 13.82
C PHE A 22 28.31 21.07 14.76
N ARG A 23 28.49 21.37 16.04
CA ARG A 23 28.33 20.40 17.11
C ARG A 23 26.83 20.11 17.13
N ALA A 24 26.42 19.09 16.38
CA ALA A 24 25.09 18.53 16.54
C ALA A 24 25.00 18.11 18.01
N CYS A 25 24.23 18.85 18.80
CA CYS A 25 23.77 18.33 20.07
C CYS A 25 23.09 17.01 19.74
N ALA A 26 23.60 15.91 20.28
CA ALA A 26 22.89 14.66 20.33
C ALA A 26 21.65 14.92 21.21
N ALA A 27 20.63 15.51 20.62
CA ALA A 27 19.29 15.40 21.15
C ALA A 27 18.98 13.91 21.02
N ASP A 28 18.73 13.26 22.15
CA ASP A 28 18.06 11.97 22.19
C ASP A 28 16.70 12.19 21.52
N VAL A 29 16.67 12.07 20.20
CA VAL A 29 15.44 11.94 19.44
C VAL A 29 14.83 10.66 19.99
N PRO A 30 13.68 10.71 20.67
CA PRO A 30 13.01 9.50 21.08
C PRO A 30 12.87 8.63 19.85
N ASP A 31 13.39 7.41 19.89
CA ASP A 31 13.34 6.51 18.77
C ASP A 31 11.86 6.13 18.57
N PHE A 32 11.14 6.96 17.81
CA PHE A 32 9.69 6.84 17.57
C PHE A 32 9.36 5.53 16.83
N PHE A 33 10.37 4.84 16.33
CA PHE A 33 10.29 3.55 15.70
C PHE A 33 11.06 2.54 16.52
N SER A 34 10.34 1.75 17.32
CA SER A 34 10.94 0.60 18.01
C SER A 34 11.73 -0.26 17.00
N PRO A 35 12.88 -0.84 17.35
CA PRO A 35 13.63 -1.75 16.46
C PRO A 35 12.76 -2.87 15.87
N GLU A 36 11.76 -3.33 16.63
CA GLU A 36 10.72 -4.27 16.19
C GLU A 36 9.89 -3.73 15.00
N TRP A 37 9.60 -2.43 14.97
CA TRP A 37 8.89 -1.75 13.88
C TRP A 37 9.70 -1.73 12.57
N LEU A 38 11.02 -1.55 12.67
CA LEU A 38 11.92 -1.63 11.52
C LEU A 38 12.06 -3.06 11.00
N GLU A 39 12.20 -4.04 11.89
CA GLU A 39 12.31 -5.45 11.49
C GLU A 39 11.04 -6.01 10.85
N THR A 40 9.88 -5.61 11.36
CA THR A 40 8.59 -6.01 10.79
C THR A 40 8.37 -5.48 9.37
N ARG A 41 8.91 -4.30 9.01
CA ARG A 41 8.92 -3.76 7.64
C ARG A 41 9.95 -4.41 6.71
N ARG A 42 11.00 -5.07 7.25
CA ARG A 42 12.04 -5.72 6.42
C ARG A 42 11.49 -6.87 5.60
N LYS A 43 10.47 -7.58 6.11
CA LYS A 43 9.77 -8.63 5.35
C LYS A 43 8.68 -7.97 4.52
N ARG A 44 8.87 -7.95 3.19
CA ARG A 44 7.85 -7.50 2.24
C ARG A 44 6.54 -8.25 2.52
N PRO A 45 5.37 -7.58 2.58
CA PRO A 45 4.11 -8.27 2.83
C PRO A 45 3.84 -9.37 1.79
N PHE A 46 2.85 -10.22 2.01
CA PHE A 46 2.36 -11.03 0.91
C PHE A 46 1.81 -10.12 -0.21
N GLY A 47 1.89 -10.56 -1.46
CA GLY A 47 1.51 -9.75 -2.61
C GLY A 47 1.20 -10.61 -3.83
N PRO A 48 0.77 -9.97 -4.93
CA PRO A 48 0.37 -10.66 -6.15
C PRO A 48 1.52 -11.46 -6.76
N ARG A 49 1.19 -12.60 -7.37
CA ARG A 49 2.13 -13.51 -8.02
C ARG A 49 1.60 -13.93 -9.39
N LEU A 50 2.51 -14.11 -10.35
CA LEU A 50 2.16 -14.45 -11.73
C LEU A 50 1.36 -15.74 -11.88
N GLY A 51 1.59 -16.73 -11.01
CA GLY A 51 0.90 -18.03 -11.06
C GLY A 51 -0.48 -18.06 -10.39
N PHE A 52 -0.97 -16.95 -9.84
CA PHE A 52 -2.29 -16.94 -9.20
C PHE A 52 -3.40 -16.82 -10.22
N SER A 53 -4.47 -17.59 -10.02
CA SER A 53 -5.77 -17.28 -10.59
C SER A 53 -6.40 -16.07 -9.89
N ALA A 54 -7.39 -15.45 -10.53
CA ALA A 54 -8.14 -14.34 -9.93
C ALA A 54 -8.82 -14.76 -8.61
N GLU A 55 -9.36 -15.98 -8.55
CA GLU A 55 -10.00 -16.55 -7.36
C GLU A 55 -9.01 -16.76 -6.21
N GLU A 56 -7.83 -17.30 -6.51
CA GLU A 56 -6.77 -17.45 -5.50
C GLU A 56 -6.29 -16.11 -4.98
N ALA A 57 -6.12 -15.12 -5.86
CA ALA A 57 -5.74 -13.77 -5.46
C ALA A 57 -6.76 -13.14 -4.49
N VAL A 58 -8.07 -13.32 -4.73
CA VAL A 58 -9.11 -12.87 -3.80
C VAL A 58 -9.07 -13.67 -2.50
N ARG A 59 -8.90 -15.00 -2.58
CA ARG A 59 -8.79 -15.87 -1.39
C ARG A 59 -7.65 -15.44 -0.47
N TYR A 60 -6.45 -15.20 -1.02
CA TYR A 60 -5.30 -14.80 -0.21
C TYR A 60 -5.47 -13.41 0.42
N GLN A 61 -6.11 -12.49 -0.29
CA GLN A 61 -6.48 -11.18 0.25
C GLN A 61 -7.44 -11.31 1.44
N LEU A 62 -8.47 -12.17 1.31
CA LEU A 62 -9.41 -12.46 2.39
C LEU A 62 -8.73 -13.18 3.56
N ASP A 63 -7.84 -14.13 3.31
CA ASP A 63 -7.04 -14.76 4.36
C ASP A 63 -6.19 -13.76 5.15
N ALA A 64 -5.56 -12.81 4.44
CA ALA A 64 -4.78 -11.76 5.08
C ALA A 64 -5.65 -10.83 5.94
N LEU A 65 -6.86 -10.51 5.49
CA LEU A 65 -7.82 -9.70 6.25
C LEU A 65 -8.41 -10.45 7.45
N MET A 66 -8.61 -11.76 7.35
CA MET A 66 -9.02 -12.62 8.46
C MET A 66 -8.00 -12.61 9.60
N PHE A 67 -6.71 -12.54 9.27
CA PHE A 67 -5.60 -12.43 10.23
C PHE A 67 -4.92 -11.06 10.16
N ASN A 68 -5.71 -9.98 10.11
CA ASN A 68 -5.23 -8.64 9.79
C ASN A 68 -4.01 -8.18 10.60
N ASP A 69 -3.93 -8.53 11.88
CA ASP A 69 -2.88 -8.04 12.78
C ASP A 69 -1.71 -9.01 12.98
N GLN A 70 -1.58 -10.03 12.12
CA GLN A 70 -0.48 -10.99 12.16
C GLN A 70 0.33 -10.95 10.85
N PRO A 71 1.68 -10.85 10.92
CA PRO A 71 2.53 -10.84 12.11
C PRO A 71 2.64 -9.48 12.81
N ARG A 72 1.99 -8.44 12.29
CA ARG A 72 2.03 -7.06 12.82
C ARG A 72 0.68 -6.38 12.59
N PRO A 73 0.37 -5.30 13.32
CA PRO A 73 -0.87 -4.57 13.12
C PRO A 73 -1.07 -4.17 11.65
N ASP A 74 -2.29 -4.38 11.15
CA ASP A 74 -2.71 -3.98 9.80
C ASP A 74 -1.97 -4.64 8.63
N TYR A 75 -1.33 -5.77 8.89
CA TYR A 75 -0.71 -6.59 7.86
C TYR A 75 -1.69 -6.99 6.75
N GLY A 76 -2.94 -7.33 7.10
CA GLY A 76 -3.99 -7.63 6.12
C GLY A 76 -4.23 -6.48 5.15
N ILE A 77 -4.34 -5.26 5.68
CA ILE A 77 -4.48 -4.04 4.88
C ILE A 77 -3.24 -3.78 4.01
N GLU A 78 -2.03 -4.04 4.51
CA GLU A 78 -0.81 -3.95 3.69
C GLU A 78 -0.82 -4.93 2.51
N VAL A 79 -1.33 -6.15 2.72
CA VAL A 79 -1.52 -7.11 1.63
C VAL A 79 -2.52 -6.56 0.63
N MET A 80 -3.69 -6.07 1.07
CA MET A 80 -4.68 -5.44 0.18
C MET A 80 -4.06 -4.31 -0.65
N TYR A 81 -3.30 -3.43 -0.01
CA TYR A 81 -2.64 -2.30 -0.68
C TYR A 81 -1.65 -2.77 -1.76
N ARG A 82 -0.97 -3.90 -1.55
CA ARG A 82 -0.05 -4.47 -2.54
C ARG A 82 -0.75 -5.17 -3.71
N PHE A 83 -1.96 -5.68 -3.49
CA PHE A 83 -2.80 -6.19 -4.57
C PHE A 83 -3.51 -5.08 -5.31
N ALA A 84 -3.60 -3.87 -4.73
CA ALA A 84 -4.31 -2.77 -5.34
C ALA A 84 -3.67 -2.34 -6.66
N GLY A 85 -4.45 -2.41 -7.73
CA GLY A 85 -4.01 -2.14 -9.08
C GLY A 85 -4.14 -0.69 -9.49
N PHE A 86 -4.20 0.28 -8.57
CA PHE A 86 -4.29 1.70 -8.91
C PHE A 86 -2.90 2.35 -9.04
N ASP A 87 -2.83 3.50 -9.73
CA ASP A 87 -1.62 4.34 -9.75
C ASP A 87 -1.57 5.18 -8.45
N PRO A 88 -0.51 5.06 -7.62
CA PRO A 88 -0.37 5.86 -6.40
C PRO A 88 -0.33 7.38 -6.63
N PHE A 89 -0.05 7.85 -7.85
CA PHE A 89 0.00 9.27 -8.17
C PHE A 89 -1.33 9.81 -8.71
N GLU A 90 -2.34 8.95 -8.89
CA GLU A 90 -3.65 9.30 -9.40
C GLU A 90 -4.77 9.04 -8.36
N ARG A 91 -5.91 9.70 -8.55
CA ARG A 91 -7.11 9.42 -7.75
C ARG A 91 -7.75 8.12 -8.22
N SER A 92 -8.05 7.24 -7.28
CA SER A 92 -8.60 5.91 -7.55
C SER A 92 -10.05 5.78 -7.09
N THR A 93 -10.84 5.00 -7.83
CA THR A 93 -12.20 4.57 -7.49
C THR A 93 -12.23 3.20 -6.78
N TYR A 94 -11.10 2.77 -6.19
CA TYR A 94 -10.97 1.45 -5.57
C TYR A 94 -12.09 1.12 -4.57
N PHE A 95 -12.53 2.11 -3.78
CA PHE A 95 -13.64 1.97 -2.81
C PHE A 95 -14.97 2.59 -3.29
N GLY A 96 -15.09 2.88 -4.59
CA GLY A 96 -16.25 3.52 -5.23
C GLY A 96 -15.97 4.98 -5.60
N PRO A 97 -16.07 5.95 -4.66
CA PRO A 97 -15.71 7.33 -4.91
C PRO A 97 -14.21 7.53 -5.20
N PHE A 98 -13.87 8.68 -5.78
CA PHE A 98 -12.48 9.07 -6.03
C PHE A 98 -11.76 9.45 -4.73
N PHE A 99 -10.78 8.64 -4.33
CA PHE A 99 -9.87 8.93 -3.23
C PHE A 99 -8.44 9.06 -3.73
N ASP A 100 -7.64 9.90 -3.08
CA ASP A 100 -6.19 9.78 -3.19
C ASP A 100 -5.76 8.64 -2.26
N LEU A 101 -5.39 7.52 -2.87
CA LEU A 101 -5.00 6.30 -2.17
C LEU A 101 -3.49 6.04 -2.29
N GLY A 102 -2.73 6.99 -2.84
CA GLY A 102 -1.28 6.88 -2.94
C GLY A 102 -0.60 6.78 -1.58
N GLN A 103 -1.22 7.39 -0.55
CA GLN A 103 -0.77 7.28 0.83
C GLN A 103 -1.42 6.08 1.51
N PHE A 104 -0.59 5.17 2.02
CA PHE A 104 -1.04 3.97 2.72
C PHE A 104 -1.96 4.29 3.90
N GLU A 105 -1.69 5.36 4.65
CA GLU A 105 -2.48 5.78 5.81
C GLU A 105 -3.93 6.11 5.43
N ARG A 106 -4.15 6.68 4.24
CA ARG A 106 -5.51 6.99 3.75
C ARG A 106 -6.25 5.72 3.35
N PHE A 107 -5.57 4.80 2.68
CA PHE A 107 -6.11 3.47 2.36
C PHE A 107 -6.47 2.68 3.63
N ARG A 108 -5.57 2.67 4.61
CA ARG A 108 -5.77 2.06 5.94
C ARG A 108 -6.95 2.68 6.69
N ARG A 109 -7.08 4.01 6.67
CA ARG A 109 -8.16 4.69 7.39
C ARG A 109 -9.54 4.25 6.91
N ILE A 110 -9.69 4.01 5.61
CA ILE A 110 -10.95 3.53 5.03
C ILE A 110 -11.33 2.20 5.68
N PHE A 111 -10.43 1.21 5.71
CA PHE A 111 -10.70 -0.08 6.35
C PHE A 111 -11.16 0.04 7.82
N HIS A 112 -10.60 0.96 8.60
CA HIS A 112 -10.96 1.11 10.03
C HIS A 112 -12.25 1.88 10.30
N HIS A 113 -12.58 2.86 9.45
CA HIS A 113 -13.62 3.87 9.75
C HIS A 113 -14.83 3.86 8.81
N SER A 114 -14.99 2.83 7.98
CA SER A 114 -16.10 2.71 7.04
C SER A 114 -16.79 1.34 7.14
N SER A 115 -17.75 1.06 6.25
CA SER A 115 -18.40 -0.26 6.12
C SER A 115 -17.40 -1.40 5.90
N TYR A 116 -16.16 -1.10 5.46
CA TYR A 116 -15.11 -2.08 5.23
C TYR A 116 -14.49 -2.65 6.51
N ARG A 117 -14.80 -2.12 7.71
CA ARG A 117 -14.29 -2.66 8.98
C ARG A 117 -14.66 -4.12 9.19
N VAL A 118 -15.81 -4.54 8.67
CA VAL A 118 -16.32 -5.92 8.76
C VAL A 118 -15.33 -6.94 8.20
N LEU A 119 -14.49 -6.53 7.25
CA LEU A 119 -13.44 -7.38 6.67
C LEU A 119 -12.30 -7.68 7.64
N LEU A 120 -12.02 -6.80 8.61
CA LEU A 120 -10.88 -6.92 9.50
C LEU A 120 -11.17 -7.95 10.60
N GLY A 121 -10.38 -9.02 10.64
CA GLY A 121 -10.56 -10.08 11.64
C GLY A 121 -11.85 -10.88 11.47
N HIS A 122 -12.44 -10.88 10.27
CA HIS A 122 -13.71 -11.58 10.02
C HIS A 122 -13.62 -13.06 10.40
N ARG A 123 -14.72 -13.62 10.90
CA ARG A 123 -14.76 -15.00 11.39
C ARG A 123 -15.08 -16.00 10.30
N GLU A 124 -15.89 -15.58 9.33
CA GLU A 124 -16.39 -16.43 8.27
C GLU A 124 -16.54 -15.63 6.98
N ARG A 125 -16.38 -16.32 5.86
CA ARG A 125 -16.62 -15.79 4.53
C ARG A 125 -17.26 -16.84 3.64
N LYS A 126 -18.15 -16.40 2.76
CA LYS A 126 -18.81 -17.26 1.78
C LYS A 126 -18.80 -16.59 0.41
N ILE A 127 -18.30 -17.31 -0.59
CA ILE A 127 -18.38 -16.87 -1.98
C ILE A 127 -19.84 -16.98 -2.42
N LEU A 128 -20.45 -15.87 -2.79
CA LEU A 128 -21.84 -15.82 -3.28
C LEU A 128 -21.89 -16.05 -4.79
N SER A 129 -20.98 -15.42 -5.54
CA SER A 129 -20.88 -15.56 -6.99
C SER A 129 -19.48 -15.24 -7.49
N SER A 130 -19.11 -15.85 -8.62
CA SER A 130 -17.86 -15.61 -9.36
C SER A 130 -18.19 -15.46 -10.84
N LEU A 131 -17.62 -14.46 -11.50
CA LEU A 131 -17.95 -14.10 -12.88
C LEU A 131 -16.70 -13.62 -13.63
N ASN A 132 -16.34 -14.29 -14.72
CA ASN A 132 -15.39 -13.77 -15.70
C ASN A 132 -16.11 -12.81 -16.64
N VAL A 133 -15.96 -11.50 -16.42
CA VAL A 133 -16.62 -10.47 -17.23
C VAL A 133 -15.98 -10.37 -18.61
N LYS A 134 -14.64 -10.49 -18.65
CA LYS A 134 -13.80 -10.54 -19.85
C LYS A 134 -12.60 -11.45 -19.55
N GLU A 135 -11.78 -11.76 -20.56
CA GLU A 135 -10.57 -12.58 -20.39
C GLU A 135 -9.67 -12.08 -19.24
N ASN A 136 -9.48 -10.77 -19.15
CA ASN A 136 -8.61 -10.13 -18.16
C ASN A 136 -9.38 -9.45 -17.02
N CYS A 137 -10.67 -9.76 -16.83
CA CYS A 137 -11.51 -9.12 -15.82
C CYS A 137 -12.42 -10.12 -15.13
N PHE A 138 -12.28 -10.21 -13.81
CA PHE A 138 -13.00 -11.15 -12.96
C PHE A 138 -13.69 -10.41 -11.82
N LYS A 139 -14.93 -10.80 -11.51
CA LYS A 139 -15.69 -10.28 -10.38
C LYS A 139 -16.10 -11.39 -9.44
N GLN A 140 -15.98 -11.14 -8.14
CA GLN A 140 -16.41 -12.08 -7.11
C GLN A 140 -17.16 -11.36 -6.02
N ARG A 141 -18.37 -11.82 -5.72
CA ARG A 141 -19.15 -11.34 -4.57
C ARG A 141 -18.94 -12.28 -3.40
N VAL A 142 -18.64 -11.71 -2.26
CA VAL A 142 -18.29 -12.43 -1.04
C VAL A 142 -19.10 -11.85 0.11
N TRP A 143 -19.83 -12.73 0.79
CA TRP A 143 -20.44 -12.42 2.06
C TRP A 143 -19.41 -12.63 3.18
N ILE A 144 -19.36 -11.71 4.12
CA ILE A 144 -18.39 -11.66 5.21
C ILE A 144 -19.12 -11.51 6.52
N ARG A 145 -18.74 -12.32 7.51
CA ARG A 145 -19.17 -12.18 8.90
C ARG A 145 -18.04 -11.63 9.76
N GLY A 146 -18.26 -10.43 10.28
CA GLY A 146 -17.32 -9.68 11.10
C GLY A 146 -17.07 -10.31 12.48
N THR A 147 -16.35 -9.55 13.31
CA THR A 147 -16.00 -9.98 14.68
C THR A 147 -17.14 -9.81 15.67
N ARG A 148 -18.03 -8.83 15.43
CA ARG A 148 -19.17 -8.54 16.30
C ARG A 148 -20.37 -9.41 15.92
N PRO A 149 -21.23 -9.78 16.88
CA PRO A 149 -22.51 -10.39 16.56
C PRO A 149 -23.32 -9.45 15.65
N GLU A 150 -23.99 -10.01 14.63
CA GLU A 150 -24.81 -9.31 13.62
C GLU A 150 -24.05 -8.41 12.62
N GLU A 151 -22.72 -8.35 12.69
CA GLU A 151 -21.91 -7.61 11.72
C GLU A 151 -21.68 -8.49 10.49
N GLU A 152 -22.54 -8.35 9.47
CA GLU A 152 -22.50 -9.12 8.23
C GLU A 152 -22.66 -8.21 7.03
N GLU A 153 -21.76 -8.32 6.05
CA GLU A 153 -21.77 -7.48 4.86
C GLU A 153 -21.37 -8.24 3.60
N VAL A 154 -21.76 -7.72 2.44
CA VAL A 154 -21.41 -8.28 1.14
C VAL A 154 -20.49 -7.32 0.39
N PHE A 155 -19.39 -7.86 -0.12
CA PHE A 155 -18.42 -7.10 -0.91
C PHE A 155 -18.25 -7.70 -2.30
N GLN A 156 -18.06 -6.84 -3.29
CA GLN A 156 -17.67 -7.21 -4.64
C GLN A 156 -16.21 -6.86 -4.89
N PHE A 157 -15.40 -7.87 -5.15
CA PHE A 157 -14.06 -7.72 -5.69
C PHE A 157 -14.14 -7.62 -7.20
N THR A 158 -13.50 -6.61 -7.78
CA THR A 158 -13.19 -6.56 -9.21
C THR A 158 -11.69 -6.74 -9.38
N MET A 159 -11.30 -7.83 -10.02
CA MET A 159 -9.93 -8.18 -10.31
C MET A 159 -9.65 -7.95 -11.79
N VAL A 160 -8.47 -7.42 -12.11
CA VAL A 160 -7.99 -7.20 -13.47
C VAL A 160 -6.63 -7.84 -13.63
N GLN A 161 -6.46 -8.60 -14.71
CA GLN A 161 -5.16 -9.10 -15.11
C GLN A 161 -4.45 -8.01 -15.90
N ARG A 162 -3.27 -7.60 -15.42
CA ARG A 162 -2.46 -6.59 -16.10
C ARG A 162 -1.86 -7.16 -17.39
N VAL A 163 -1.86 -6.33 -18.43
CA VAL A 163 -1.26 -6.63 -19.73
C VAL A 163 -0.15 -5.63 -20.00
N GLY A 164 1.07 -6.15 -20.19
CA GLY A 164 2.27 -5.37 -20.42
C GLY A 164 2.91 -4.76 -19.17
N GLY A 165 4.16 -4.32 -19.32
CA GLY A 165 4.96 -3.74 -18.24
C GLY A 165 5.50 -4.78 -17.26
N SER A 166 5.95 -4.32 -16.09
CA SER A 166 6.56 -5.19 -15.06
C SER A 166 5.57 -6.07 -14.30
N TRP A 167 4.26 -5.81 -14.45
CA TRP A 167 3.16 -6.54 -13.82
C TRP A 167 2.36 -7.39 -14.82
N ASP A 168 2.90 -7.63 -16.01
CA ASP A 168 2.23 -8.41 -17.04
C ASP A 168 1.84 -9.82 -16.54
N GLY A 169 0.58 -10.19 -16.74
CA GLY A 169 -0.01 -11.46 -16.30
C GLY A 169 -0.45 -11.52 -14.83
N TYR A 170 -0.16 -10.50 -14.01
CA TYR A 170 -0.56 -10.50 -12.59
C TYR A 170 -2.01 -10.07 -12.42
N TRP A 171 -2.74 -10.76 -11.54
CA TRP A 171 -4.07 -10.34 -11.09
C TRP A 171 -3.96 -9.32 -9.96
N LEU A 172 -4.52 -8.14 -10.18
CA LEU A 172 -4.59 -7.04 -9.22
C LEU A 172 -6.05 -6.69 -8.94
N THR A 173 -6.30 -6.11 -7.77
CA THR A 173 -7.62 -5.64 -7.37
C THR A 173 -7.83 -4.24 -7.93
N GLU A 174 -8.78 -4.09 -8.85
CA GLU A 174 -9.18 -2.80 -9.41
C GLU A 174 -10.11 -2.07 -8.43
N SER A 175 -11.08 -2.79 -7.86
CA SER A 175 -11.98 -2.23 -6.85
C SER A 175 -12.46 -3.29 -5.86
N LEU A 176 -12.74 -2.81 -4.65
CA LEU A 176 -13.42 -3.52 -3.59
C LEU A 176 -14.60 -2.66 -3.16
N LEU A 177 -15.80 -3.09 -3.52
CA LEU A 177 -17.02 -2.30 -3.34
C LEU A 177 -17.96 -2.98 -2.34
N HIS A 178 -18.57 -2.18 -1.47
CA HIS A 178 -19.66 -2.62 -0.62
C HIS A 178 -20.96 -2.74 -1.43
N ASP A 179 -21.62 -3.89 -1.41
CA ASP A 179 -22.78 -4.21 -2.25
C ASP A 179 -24.05 -3.45 -1.83
N GLY A 180 -24.12 -3.04 -0.55
CA GLY A 180 -25.22 -2.24 0.00
C GLY A 180 -25.10 -0.73 -0.22
N ASP A 181 -23.94 -0.22 -0.65
CA ASP A 181 -23.69 1.21 -0.80
C ASP A 181 -23.42 1.60 -2.24
N SER A 182 -24.42 2.18 -2.88
CA SER A 182 -24.20 3.23 -3.88
C SER A 182 -23.80 4.54 -3.15
N PHE A 183 -22.72 4.52 -2.36
CA PHE A 183 -22.12 5.61 -1.58
C PHE A 183 -22.93 6.93 -1.52
N SER A 184 -24.12 6.88 -0.90
CA SER A 184 -25.03 8.02 -0.79
C SER A 184 -24.85 8.66 0.58
N GLY A 185 -23.80 9.48 0.75
CA GLY A 185 -23.69 10.30 1.95
C GLY A 185 -22.24 10.60 2.35
N GLY A 186 -21.87 11.87 2.27
CA GLY A 186 -20.51 12.36 2.45
C GLY A 186 -19.84 11.96 3.77
N VAL A 187 -18.61 11.47 3.64
CA VAL A 187 -17.60 11.66 4.68
C VAL A 187 -17.01 13.05 4.42
N ALA A 188 -17.42 14.03 5.21
CA ALA A 188 -16.79 15.35 5.23
C ALA A 188 -15.35 15.20 5.76
N TYR A 189 -14.43 15.85 5.06
CA TYR A 189 -13.00 15.90 5.36
C TYR A 189 -12.70 16.69 6.63
#